data_AF-A0A4Q5ZYF4-F1
#
_entry.id   AF-A0A4Q5ZYF4-F1
#
_cell.length_a   1.000
_cell.length_b   1.000
_cell.length_c   1.000
_cell.angle_alpha   90.00
_cell.angle_beta   90.00
_cell.angle_gamma   90.00
#
_symmetry.space_group_name_H-M   'P 1'
#
loop_
_entity.id
_entity.type
_entity.pdbx_description
1 polymer ?
#
loop_
_entity_poly.entity_id
_entity_poly.type
_entity_poly.pdbx_seq_one_letter_code
_entity_poly.pdbx_strand_id
1 'polypeptide(L)'
;MKQLTAITDPVFIKPASWSATDRFFLKFIRDERDLPFVYLTLKITLTLIPLGILLYMPFISGPVWWLIAAAYAWFNNFVYKGPFGLMLHCTSHRALFKKEYDFLNNYLPWVVAPFFGHSPETYYTHHIGMHHAENNLE
;
A
#
# COMPACT_ATOMS: atom_id res chain seq x y z
N MET A 1 -26.69 20.66 -24.52
CA MET A 1 -25.86 19.67 -23.79
C MET A 1 -24.41 19.85 -24.23
N LYS A 2 -23.45 19.97 -23.30
CA LYS A 2 -22.02 19.98 -23.68
C LYS A 2 -21.65 18.60 -24.20
N GLN A 3 -21.08 18.51 -25.40
CA GLN A 3 -20.42 17.28 -25.83
C GLN A 3 -19.10 17.14 -25.06
N LEU A 4 -18.96 16.04 -24.34
CA LEU A 4 -17.72 15.69 -23.66
C LEU A 4 -16.86 14.87 -24.62
N THR A 5 -15.55 15.12 -24.63
CA THR A 5 -14.58 14.35 -25.42
C THR A 5 -14.43 12.93 -24.87
N ALA A 6 -14.16 11.96 -25.74
CA ALA A 6 -13.84 10.60 -25.31
C ALA A 6 -12.53 10.60 -24.51
N ILE A 7 -12.53 9.99 -23.33
CA ILE A 7 -11.32 9.84 -22.50
C ILE A 7 -10.46 8.72 -23.09
N THR A 8 -9.15 8.95 -23.18
CA THR A 8 -8.18 7.94 -23.65
C THR A 8 -7.29 7.42 -22.51
N ASP A 9 -7.60 7.79 -21.27
CA ASP A 9 -6.84 7.35 -20.11
C ASP A 9 -6.92 5.82 -19.94
N PRO A 10 -5.83 5.18 -19.49
CA PRO A 10 -5.85 3.76 -19.19
C PRO A 10 -6.94 3.42 -18.18
N VAL A 11 -7.80 2.48 -18.55
CA VAL A 11 -8.82 1.91 -17.66
C VAL A 11 -8.42 0.51 -17.25
N PHE A 12 -9.01 0.03 -16.15
CA PHE A 12 -8.86 -1.37 -15.77
C PHE A 12 -9.39 -2.29 -16.86
N ILE A 13 -8.54 -3.19 -17.35
CA ILE A 13 -8.91 -4.23 -18.30
C ILE A 13 -8.94 -5.54 -17.55
N LYS A 14 -10.13 -6.12 -17.42
CA LYS A 14 -10.30 -7.43 -16.78
C LYS A 14 -9.53 -8.49 -17.57
N PRO A 15 -8.68 -9.31 -16.92
CA PRO A 15 -7.98 -10.37 -17.62
C PRO A 15 -8.94 -11.46 -18.08
N ALA A 16 -8.57 -12.16 -19.16
CA ALA A 16 -9.36 -13.26 -19.71
C ALA A 16 -9.54 -14.41 -18.72
N SER A 17 -8.57 -14.62 -17.82
CA SER A 17 -8.68 -15.57 -16.71
C SER A 17 -7.84 -15.13 -15.52
N TRP A 18 -8.27 -15.54 -14.32
CA TRP A 18 -7.55 -15.34 -13.07
C TRP A 18 -6.74 -16.60 -12.72
N SER A 19 -5.56 -16.44 -12.14
CA SER A 19 -4.80 -17.57 -11.59
C SER A 19 -5.45 -18.13 -10.31
N ALA A 20 -4.98 -19.27 -9.82
CA ALA A 20 -5.49 -19.83 -8.57
C ALA A 20 -5.23 -18.92 -7.36
N THR A 21 -4.07 -18.26 -7.32
CA THR A 21 -3.71 -17.30 -6.27
C THR A 21 -4.57 -16.04 -6.36
N ASP A 22 -4.84 -15.53 -7.57
CA ASP A 22 -5.76 -14.41 -7.76
C ASP A 22 -7.16 -14.74 -7.25
N ARG A 23 -7.70 -15.91 -7.65
CA ARG A 23 -9.02 -16.37 -7.18
C ARG A 23 -9.08 -16.56 -5.67
N PHE A 24 -7.97 -16.91 -5.03
CA PHE A 24 -7.90 -16.97 -3.58
C PHE A 24 -8.03 -15.57 -2.97
N PHE A 25 -7.22 -14.59 -3.40
CA PHE A 25 -7.24 -13.24 -2.85
C PHE A 25 -8.51 -12.46 -3.18
N LEU A 26 -9.09 -12.67 -4.37
CA LEU A 26 -10.36 -12.07 -4.79
C LEU A 26 -11.54 -12.43 -3.87
N LYS A 27 -11.44 -13.50 -3.07
CA LYS A 27 -12.45 -13.83 -2.07
C LYS A 27 -12.50 -12.81 -0.93
N PHE A 28 -11.38 -12.16 -0.62
CA PHE A 28 -11.23 -11.29 0.56
C PHE A 28 -11.41 -9.80 0.26
N ILE A 29 -11.07 -9.36 -0.96
CA ILE A 29 -11.10 -7.93 -1.32
C ILE A 29 -12.45 -7.47 -1.87
N ARG A 30 -12.76 -6.17 -1.72
CA ARG A 30 -14.03 -5.58 -2.20
C ARG A 30 -14.06 -5.38 -3.70
N ASP A 31 -12.94 -5.00 -4.29
CA ASP A 31 -12.84 -4.63 -5.70
C ASP A 31 -11.70 -5.41 -6.39
N GLU A 32 -11.97 -6.02 -7.54
CA GLU A 32 -10.98 -6.78 -8.30
C GLU A 32 -9.82 -5.92 -8.83
N ARG A 33 -10.04 -4.61 -8.97
CA ARG A 33 -9.01 -3.63 -9.36
C ARG A 33 -7.92 -3.46 -8.30
N ASP A 34 -8.22 -3.78 -7.05
CA ASP A 34 -7.31 -3.64 -5.92
C ASP A 34 -6.47 -4.90 -5.68
N LEU A 35 -6.58 -5.93 -6.53
CA LEU A 35 -5.73 -7.11 -6.46
C LEU A 35 -4.22 -6.79 -6.48
N PRO A 36 -3.71 -5.81 -7.26
CA PRO A 36 -2.31 -5.40 -7.19
C PRO A 36 -1.89 -4.90 -5.79
N PHE A 37 -2.81 -4.31 -5.01
CA PHE A 37 -2.51 -3.86 -3.64
C PHE A 37 -2.29 -5.03 -2.70
N VAL A 38 -2.98 -6.17 -2.89
CA VAL A 38 -2.72 -7.39 -2.12
C VAL A 38 -1.31 -7.89 -2.40
N TYR A 39 -0.91 -7.98 -3.66
CA TYR A 39 0.44 -8.42 -4.04
C TYR A 39 1.52 -7.45 -3.58
N LEU A 40 1.27 -6.14 -3.66
CA LEU A 40 2.18 -5.13 -3.14
C LEU A 40 2.35 -5.27 -1.63
N THR A 41 1.25 -5.46 -0.89
CA THR A 41 1.27 -5.68 0.56
C THR A 41 2.09 -6.91 0.93
N LEU A 42 1.91 -8.02 0.22
CA LEU A 42 2.69 -9.25 0.42
C LEU A 42 4.18 -9.03 0.12
N LYS A 43 4.51 -8.35 -0.98
CA LYS A 43 5.90 -8.01 -1.32
C LYS A 43 6.54 -7.20 -0.20
N ILE A 44 5.93 -6.10 0.21
CA ILE A 44 6.46 -5.25 1.29
C ILE A 44 6.60 -6.03 2.61
N THR A 45 5.59 -6.85 2.94
CA THR A 45 5.58 -7.67 4.17
C THR A 45 6.70 -8.71 4.17
N LEU A 46 7.00 -9.31 3.01
CA LEU A 46 7.99 -10.39 2.91
C LEU A 46 9.40 -9.90 2.57
N THR A 47 9.57 -8.62 2.22
CA THR A 47 10.88 -8.05 1.89
C THR A 47 11.25 -6.88 2.80
N LEU A 48 10.53 -5.76 2.72
CA LEU A 48 10.88 -4.51 3.40
C LEU A 48 10.78 -4.64 4.92
N ILE A 49 9.73 -5.28 5.43
CA ILE A 49 9.53 -5.44 6.88
C ILE A 49 10.65 -6.29 7.51
N PRO A 50 10.98 -7.49 6.99
CA PRO A 50 12.13 -8.26 7.45
C PRO A 50 13.45 -7.48 7.40
N LEU A 51 13.72 -6.75 6.32
CA LEU A 51 14.92 -5.90 6.22
C LEU A 51 14.93 -4.83 7.32
N GLY A 52 13.79 -4.18 7.56
CA GLY A 52 13.66 -3.19 8.63
C GLY A 52 13.89 -3.79 10.01
N ILE A 53 13.37 -4.98 10.30
CA ILE A 53 13.60 -5.70 11.56
C ILE A 53 15.09 -6.06 11.72
N LEU A 54 15.72 -6.59 10.66
CA LEU A 54 17.12 -7.02 10.69
C LEU A 54 18.08 -5.86 11.01
N LEU A 55 17.76 -4.63 10.63
CA LEU A 55 18.57 -3.44 10.96
C LEU A 55 18.71 -3.19 12.46
N TYR A 56 17.78 -3.69 13.28
CA TYR A 56 17.77 -3.51 14.72
C TYR A 56 18.11 -4.78 15.50
N MET A 57 18.55 -5.85 14.83
CA MET A 57 18.95 -7.08 15.50
C MET A 57 20.38 -6.96 16.05
N PRO A 58 20.61 -7.28 17.35
CA PRO A 58 21.90 -7.03 18.01
C PRO A 58 23.06 -7.89 17.47
N PHE A 59 22.76 -8.96 16.74
CA PHE A 59 23.73 -9.86 16.14
C PHE A 59 24.09 -9.53 14.68
N ILE A 60 23.49 -8.48 14.10
CA ILE A 60 23.79 -8.01 12.74
C ILE A 60 24.70 -6.78 12.85
N SER A 61 25.94 -6.89 12.38
CA SER A 61 26.93 -5.81 12.49
C SER A 61 27.88 -5.75 11.28
N GLY A 62 28.69 -4.69 11.22
CA GLY A 62 29.75 -4.55 10.22
C GLY A 62 29.23 -4.46 8.78
N PRO A 63 29.95 -5.02 7.79
CA PRO A 63 29.58 -4.94 6.38
C PRO A 63 28.19 -5.51 6.05
N VAL A 64 27.77 -6.57 6.75
CA VAL A 64 26.44 -7.19 6.54
C VAL A 64 25.33 -6.21 6.91
N TRP A 65 25.48 -5.47 8.01
CA TRP A 65 24.51 -4.44 8.40
C TRP A 65 24.38 -3.36 7.31
N TRP A 66 25.50 -2.89 6.76
CA TRP A 66 25.49 -1.87 5.70
C TRP A 66 24.83 -2.37 4.41
N LEU A 67 25.00 -3.65 4.04
CA LEU A 67 24.30 -4.24 2.92
C LEU A 67 22.78 -4.28 3.14
N ILE A 68 22.34 -4.64 4.34
CA ILE A 68 20.91 -4.63 4.71
C ILE A 68 20.38 -3.20 4.71
N ALA A 69 21.13 -2.22 5.21
CA ALA A 69 20.75 -0.82 5.23
C ALA A 69 20.61 -0.25 3.81
N ALA A 70 21.55 -0.56 2.92
CA ALA A 70 21.48 -0.19 1.51
C ALA A 70 20.27 -0.83 0.80
N ALA A 71 20.03 -2.12 1.04
CA ALA A 71 18.87 -2.83 0.50
C ALA A 71 17.56 -2.24 1.00
N TYR A 72 17.44 -1.99 2.31
CA TYR A 72 16.26 -1.35 2.91
C TYR A 72 16.03 0.03 2.32
N ALA A 73 17.07 0.88 2.26
CA ALA A 73 16.97 2.22 1.71
C ALA A 73 16.53 2.20 0.24
N TRP A 74 17.06 1.27 -0.56
CA TRP A 74 16.69 1.07 -1.96
C TRP A 74 15.22 0.67 -2.12
N PHE A 75 14.81 -0.41 -1.46
CA PHE A 75 13.44 -0.91 -1.54
C PHE A 75 12.43 0.11 -1.00
N ASN A 76 12.75 0.76 0.11
CA ASN A 76 11.90 1.77 0.71
C ASN A 76 11.69 2.93 -0.25
N ASN A 77 12.76 3.61 -0.67
CA ASN A 77 12.66 4.91 -1.34
C ASN A 77 12.40 4.82 -2.85
N PHE A 78 12.98 3.84 -3.54
CA PHE A 78 12.95 3.79 -5.00
C PHE A 78 11.97 2.75 -5.54
N VAL A 79 11.71 1.67 -4.80
CA VAL A 79 10.83 0.59 -5.28
C VAL A 79 9.41 0.74 -4.75
N TYR A 80 9.23 0.91 -3.44
CA TYR A 80 7.91 0.82 -2.81
C TYR A 80 7.27 2.14 -2.42
N LYS A 81 8.03 3.23 -2.20
CA LYS A 81 7.48 4.51 -1.71
C LYS A 81 6.30 5.02 -2.55
N GLY A 82 6.49 5.11 -3.86
CA GLY A 82 5.44 5.58 -4.78
C GLY A 82 4.22 4.67 -4.80
N PRO A 83 4.37 3.37 -5.14
CA PRO A 83 3.25 2.43 -5.15
C PRO A 83 2.52 2.31 -3.81
N PHE A 84 3.24 2.32 -2.68
CA PHE A 84 2.65 2.27 -1.34
C PHE A 84 1.85 3.54 -1.04
N GLY A 85 2.39 4.72 -1.37
CA GLY A 85 1.67 5.98 -1.20
C GLY A 85 0.36 6.02 -1.99
N LEU A 86 0.36 5.55 -3.25
CA LEU A 86 -0.86 5.43 -4.05
C LEU A 86 -1.85 4.42 -3.46
N MET A 87 -1.35 3.26 -3.01
CA MET A 87 -2.20 2.27 -2.34
C MET A 87 -2.86 2.88 -1.10
N LEU A 88 -2.09 3.54 -0.22
CA LEU A 88 -2.59 4.16 1.00
C LEU A 88 -3.62 5.26 0.72
N HIS A 89 -3.40 6.06 -0.33
CA HIS A 89 -4.37 7.01 -0.87
C HIS A 89 -5.69 6.33 -1.24
N CYS A 90 -5.64 5.30 -2.09
CA CYS A 90 -6.82 4.60 -2.55
C CYS A 90 -7.55 3.90 -1.39
N THR A 91 -6.82 3.27 -0.48
CA THR A 91 -7.42 2.55 0.64
C THR A 91 -8.01 3.46 1.72
N SER A 92 -7.57 4.72 1.77
CA SER A 92 -8.19 5.75 2.62
C SER A 92 -9.55 6.20 2.08
N HIS A 93 -9.74 6.17 0.76
CA HIS A 93 -11.02 6.50 0.11
C HIS A 93 -11.98 5.32 0.02
N ARG A 94 -11.46 4.09 -0.13
CA ARG A 94 -12.25 2.86 -0.19
C ARG A 94 -11.57 1.74 0.57
N ALA A 95 -12.31 1.03 1.43
CA ALA A 95 -11.74 -0.11 2.14
C ALA A 95 -11.33 -1.24 1.17
N LEU A 96 -10.16 -1.83 1.41
CA LEU A 96 -9.59 -2.89 0.58
C LEU A 96 -10.32 -4.23 0.79
N PHE A 97 -10.56 -4.60 2.05
CA PHE A 97 -11.15 -5.89 2.42
C PHE A 97 -12.65 -5.80 2.67
N LYS A 98 -13.38 -6.88 2.34
CA LYS A 98 -14.82 -7.00 2.62
C LYS A 98 -15.11 -6.84 4.11
N LYS A 99 -16.37 -6.52 4.44
CA LYS A 99 -16.77 -6.21 5.82
C LYS A 99 -16.53 -7.37 6.78
N GLU A 100 -16.62 -8.61 6.32
CA GLU A 100 -16.31 -9.80 7.12
C GLU A 100 -14.84 -9.86 7.57
N TYR A 101 -13.94 -9.15 6.88
CA TYR A 101 -12.51 -9.10 7.14
C TYR A 101 -12.04 -7.68 7.49
N ASP A 102 -12.91 -6.84 8.02
CA ASP A 102 -12.66 -5.40 8.18
C ASP A 102 -11.41 -5.09 9.03
N PHE A 103 -11.10 -5.95 10.00
CA PHE A 103 -9.90 -5.83 10.82
C PHE A 103 -8.59 -5.83 10.01
N LEU A 104 -8.56 -6.48 8.83
CA LEU A 104 -7.40 -6.48 7.94
C LEU A 104 -7.13 -5.10 7.31
N ASN A 105 -8.13 -4.20 7.26
CA ASN A 105 -7.92 -2.84 6.77
C ASN A 105 -6.99 -2.02 7.67
N ASN A 106 -6.80 -2.43 8.94
CA ASN A 106 -5.84 -1.79 9.86
C ASN A 106 -4.39 -2.20 9.58
N TYR A 107 -4.15 -3.27 8.81
CA TYR A 107 -2.79 -3.76 8.56
C TYR A 107 -1.93 -2.73 7.83
N LEU A 108 -2.49 -2.06 6.81
CA LEU A 108 -1.77 -1.02 6.07
C LEU A 108 -1.38 0.16 6.96
N PRO A 109 -2.31 0.87 7.62
CA PRO A 109 -1.95 2.03 8.43
C PRO A 109 -1.14 1.68 9.69
N TRP A 110 -1.35 0.51 10.30
CA TRP A 110 -0.74 0.20 11.62
C TRP A 110 0.56 -0.58 11.53
N VAL A 111 0.73 -1.42 10.50
CA VAL A 111 1.91 -2.29 10.37
C VAL A 111 2.81 -1.82 9.25
N VAL A 112 2.25 -1.56 8.06
CA VAL A 112 3.06 -1.25 6.88
C VAL A 112 3.50 0.22 6.86
N ALA A 113 2.57 1.15 7.11
CA ALA A 113 2.82 2.58 7.02
C ALA A 113 3.95 3.11 7.94
N PRO A 114 4.18 2.56 9.15
CA PRO A 114 5.33 2.93 9.98
C PRO A 114 6.69 2.73 9.31
N PHE A 115 6.84 1.72 8.44
CA PHE A 115 8.09 1.51 7.69
C PHE A 115 8.32 2.60 6.62
N PHE A 116 7.30 3.39 6.29
CA PHE A 116 7.37 4.55 5.40
C PHE A 116 7.33 5.90 6.14
N GLY A 117 7.41 5.90 7.47
CA GLY A 117 7.43 7.11 8.28
C GLY A 117 6.04 7.70 8.58
N HIS A 118 4.96 6.95 8.34
CA HIS A 118 3.62 7.35 8.75
C HIS A 118 3.28 6.70 10.10
N SER A 119 2.85 7.50 11.07
CA SER A 119 2.21 6.96 12.27
C SER A 119 0.79 6.48 11.95
N PRO A 120 0.25 5.49 12.69
CA PRO A 120 -1.10 5.00 12.49
C PRO A 120 -2.14 6.12 12.38
N GLU A 121 -3.10 5.96 11.46
CA GLU A 121 -4.21 6.90 11.17
C GLU A 121 -3.82 8.30 10.65
N THR A 122 -2.58 8.75 10.78
CA THR A 122 -2.21 10.14 10.43
C THR A 122 -2.39 10.46 8.95
N TYR A 123 -2.08 9.51 8.07
CA TYR A 123 -2.30 9.69 6.63
C TYR A 123 -3.80 9.89 6.33
N TYR A 124 -4.68 9.09 6.94
CA TYR A 124 -6.12 9.22 6.76
C TYR A 124 -6.63 10.56 7.29
N THR A 125 -6.25 10.94 8.51
CA THR A 125 -6.67 12.21 9.12
C THR A 125 -6.20 13.41 8.30
N HIS A 126 -4.95 13.42 7.84
CA HIS A 126 -4.45 14.50 7.00
C HIS A 126 -5.13 14.52 5.62
N HIS A 127 -5.21 13.37 4.96
CA HIS A 127 -5.73 13.29 3.59
C HIS A 127 -7.24 13.49 3.52
N ILE A 128 -8.01 12.74 4.31
CA ILE A 128 -9.47 12.83 4.29
C ILE A 128 -9.96 14.01 5.13
N GLY A 129 -9.43 14.16 6.36
CA GLY A 129 -9.84 15.23 7.26
C GLY A 129 -9.45 16.60 6.70
N MET A 130 -8.15 16.86 6.53
CA MET A 130 -7.70 18.19 6.13
C MET A 130 -7.93 18.47 4.64
N HIS A 131 -7.53 17.57 3.73
CA HIS A 131 -7.62 17.88 2.29
C HIS A 131 -9.04 17.75 1.71
N HIS A 132 -9.84 16.76 2.11
CA HIS A 132 -11.19 16.54 1.53
C HIS A 132 -12.32 17.16 2.36
N ALA A 133 -12.37 16.91 3.67
CA ALA A 133 -13.48 17.37 4.51
C ALA A 133 -13.37 18.85 4.88
N GLU A 134 -12.16 19.30 5.23
CA GLU A 134 -11.88 20.70 5.54
C GLU A 134 -11.50 21.50 4.30
N ASN A 135 -11.29 20.87 3.13
CA ASN A 135 -10.90 21.55 1.88
C ASN A 135 -9.67 22.48 2.05
N ASN A 136 -8.72 22.09 2.91
CA ASN A 136 -7.58 22.93 3.30
C ASN A 136 -8.03 24.32 3.76
N LEU A 137 -8.80 24.41 4.84
CA LEU A 137 -9.17 25.71 5.44
C LEU A 137 -7.93 26.41 6.03
N GLU A 138 -7.11 26.94 5.11
CA GLU A 138 -6.13 28.04 5.19
C GLU A 138 -6.04 28.72 3.80
#